data_AF-A0A950U6S1-F1
#
_entry.id   AF-A0A950U6S1-F1
#
_cell.length_a   1.000
_cell.length_b   1.000
_cell.length_c   1.000
_cell.angle_alpha   90.00
_cell.angle_beta   90.00
_cell.angle_gamma   90.00
#
_symmetry.space_group_name_H-M   'P 1'
#
loop_
_entity.id
_entity.type
_entity.pdbx_description
1 polymer ?
#
loop_
_entity_poly.entity_id
_entity_poly.type
_entity_poly.pdbx_seq_one_letter_code
_entity_poly.pdbx_strand_id
1 'polypeptide(L)'
;MSAKPMMFTAGHLAANPLPPGIVGALGLGGYQLLADIAGVGAGRLGSQAFLLVAADPDPALLDAGTQISLHQTRLRDESEAAAYVQLAAQLGYLRLSGYRLAPDRHGLRSRINLVNPATGAIAATIPD
;
A
#
# COMPACT_ATOMS: atom_id res chain seq x y z
N MET A 1 11.28 -24.17 -32.82
CA MET A 1 11.65 -23.72 -31.46
C MET A 1 10.36 -23.47 -30.69
N SER A 2 10.00 -24.39 -29.78
CA SER A 2 8.74 -24.31 -29.02
C SER A 2 8.96 -23.39 -27.82
N ALA A 3 8.20 -22.29 -27.74
CA ALA A 3 8.24 -21.38 -26.60
C ALA A 3 7.68 -22.10 -25.37
N LYS A 4 8.51 -22.29 -24.34
CA LYS A 4 8.08 -22.81 -23.05
C LYS A 4 7.10 -21.80 -22.44
N PRO A 5 5.84 -22.17 -22.11
CA PRO A 5 4.96 -21.24 -21.41
C PRO A 5 5.58 -20.94 -20.04
N MET A 6 5.94 -19.67 -19.81
CA MET A 6 6.32 -19.18 -18.50
C MET A 6 5.07 -19.24 -17.60
N MET A 7 4.96 -20.28 -16.79
CA MET A 7 3.98 -20.32 -15.72
C MET A 7 4.47 -19.38 -14.61
N PHE A 8 3.80 -18.23 -14.48
CA PHE A 8 3.96 -17.39 -13.30
C PHE A 8 3.30 -18.07 -12.11
N THR A 9 4.06 -18.30 -11.03
CA THR A 9 3.50 -18.74 -9.76
C THR A 9 2.54 -17.65 -9.28
N ALA A 10 1.34 -18.04 -8.84
CA ALA A 10 0.35 -17.10 -8.32
C ALA A 10 0.97 -16.26 -7.20
N GLY A 11 1.02 -14.93 -7.37
CA GLY A 11 1.58 -14.01 -6.39
C GLY A 11 0.79 -14.02 -5.07
N HIS A 12 1.35 -13.46 -3.99
CA HIS A 12 0.74 -13.48 -2.66
C HIS A 12 -0.70 -12.92 -2.61
N LEU A 13 -1.05 -11.96 -3.47
CA LEU A 13 -2.41 -11.42 -3.61
C LEU A 13 -3.41 -12.36 -4.32
N ALA A 14 -2.91 -13.31 -5.13
CA ALA A 14 -3.74 -14.36 -5.68
C ALA A 14 -4.03 -15.45 -4.63
N ALA A 15 -3.12 -15.65 -3.66
CA ALA A 15 -3.33 -16.52 -2.51
C ALA A 15 -4.12 -15.85 -1.38
N ASN A 16 -4.07 -14.52 -1.27
CA ASN A 16 -4.74 -13.71 -0.26
C ASN A 16 -5.49 -12.56 -0.97
N PRO A 17 -6.67 -12.85 -1.54
CA PRO A 17 -7.42 -11.85 -2.29
C PRO A 17 -7.79 -10.68 -1.39
N LEU A 18 -7.68 -9.48 -1.96
CA LEU A 18 -8.06 -8.24 -1.29
C LEU A 18 -9.55 -8.28 -0.93
N PRO A 19 -9.94 -7.74 0.24
CA PRO A 19 -11.35 -7.61 0.61
C PRO A 19 -12.19 -6.91 -0.48
N PRO A 20 -13.49 -7.23 -0.58
CA PRO A 20 -14.41 -6.50 -1.45
C PRO A 20 -14.35 -4.99 -1.19
N GLY A 21 -14.29 -4.20 -2.27
CA GLY A 21 -14.26 -2.73 -2.23
C GLY A 21 -12.91 -2.07 -2.51
N ILE A 22 -11.88 -2.87 -2.74
CA ILE A 22 -10.59 -2.37 -3.20
C ILE A 22 -10.59 -2.23 -4.73
N VAL A 23 -10.92 -1.02 -5.22
CA VAL A 23 -11.03 -0.68 -6.66
C VAL A 23 -9.66 -0.42 -7.33
N GLY A 24 -8.57 -0.51 -6.58
CA GLY A 24 -7.23 -0.07 -7.00
C GLY A 24 -6.21 -1.19 -7.17
N ALA A 25 -6.57 -2.36 -7.70
CA ALA A 25 -5.56 -3.22 -8.29
C ALA A 25 -5.20 -2.62 -9.65
N LEU A 26 -4.09 -1.86 -9.73
CA LEU A 26 -3.43 -1.59 -11.01
C LEU A 26 -3.05 -2.96 -11.59
N GLY A 27 -3.96 -3.51 -12.38
CA GLY A 27 -3.81 -4.78 -13.07
C GLY A 27 -2.74 -4.64 -14.13
N LEU A 28 -1.49 -4.81 -13.73
CA LEU A 28 -0.36 -4.92 -14.62
C LEU A 28 0.40 -6.17 -14.22
N GLY A 29 0.38 -7.18 -15.10
CA GLY A 29 1.24 -8.35 -14.97
C GLY A 29 2.68 -7.88 -14.73
N GLY A 30 3.23 -8.19 -13.56
CA GLY A 30 4.50 -7.65 -13.08
C GLY A 30 4.47 -7.06 -11.67
N TYR A 31 3.29 -6.90 -11.07
CA TYR A 31 3.14 -6.51 -9.67
C TYR A 31 3.55 -7.64 -8.71
N GLN A 32 4.36 -7.31 -7.71
CA GLN A 32 4.73 -8.18 -6.59
C GLN A 32 4.38 -7.48 -5.27
N LEU A 33 3.45 -8.04 -4.49
CA LEU A 33 3.25 -7.60 -3.10
C LEU A 33 4.45 -8.07 -2.27
N LEU A 34 5.04 -7.16 -1.51
CA LEU A 34 6.17 -7.43 -0.62
C LEU A 34 5.71 -7.66 0.82
N ALA A 35 4.69 -6.92 1.28
CA ALA A 35 4.07 -7.09 2.59
C ALA A 35 2.63 -6.55 2.62
N ASP A 36 1.78 -7.07 3.50
CA ASP A 36 0.45 -6.54 3.85
C ASP A 36 0.21 -6.71 5.34
N ILE A 37 0.01 -5.60 6.05
CA ILE A 37 -0.17 -5.55 7.50
C ILE A 37 -1.31 -4.58 7.80
N ALA A 38 -2.41 -5.10 8.34
CA ALA A 38 -3.57 -4.33 8.76
C ALA A 38 -4.14 -3.39 7.67
N GLY A 39 -4.12 -3.83 6.40
CA GLY A 39 -4.59 -3.02 5.27
C GLY A 39 -3.62 -1.91 4.86
N VAL A 40 -2.35 -2.00 5.27
CA VAL A 40 -1.24 -1.25 4.69
C VAL A 40 -0.30 -2.24 4.01
N GLY A 41 -0.09 -2.07 2.71
CA GLY A 41 0.73 -2.97 1.92
C GLY A 41 1.92 -2.26 1.28
N ALA A 42 3.06 -2.94 1.19
CA ALA A 42 4.18 -2.54 0.35
C ALA A 42 4.20 -3.43 -0.89
N GLY A 43 4.35 -2.84 -2.08
CA GLY A 43 4.46 -3.59 -3.31
C GLY A 43 5.51 -3.04 -4.26
N ARG A 44 5.81 -3.82 -5.30
CA ARG A 44 6.78 -3.52 -6.34
C ARG A 44 6.20 -3.79 -7.72
N LEU A 45 6.57 -2.97 -8.70
CA LEU A 45 6.31 -3.19 -10.13
C LEU A 45 7.59 -2.91 -10.91
N GLY A 46 8.28 -3.95 -11.37
CA GLY A 46 9.60 -3.82 -11.97
C GLY A 46 10.58 -3.14 -11.02
N SER A 47 11.12 -1.98 -11.41
CA SER A 47 12.00 -1.16 -10.58
C SER A 47 11.26 -0.13 -9.73
N GLN A 48 9.94 -0.17 -9.59
CA GLN A 48 9.16 0.80 -8.81
C GLN A 48 8.68 0.18 -7.50
N ALA A 49 8.69 0.93 -6.40
CA ALA A 49 8.04 0.52 -5.14
C ALA A 49 6.93 1.49 -4.77
N PHE A 50 5.91 1.00 -4.07
CA PHE A 50 4.82 1.84 -3.61
C PHE A 50 4.21 1.32 -2.31
N LEU A 51 3.52 2.20 -1.58
CA LEU A 51 2.68 1.87 -0.45
C LEU A 51 1.20 1.97 -0.82
N LEU A 52 0.50 0.88 -0.54
CA LEU A 52 -0.94 0.76 -0.55
C LEU A 52 -1.46 1.06 0.87
N VAL A 53 -2.41 1.98 0.97
CA VAL A 53 -3.09 2.30 2.23
C VAL A 53 -4.58 2.13 2.00
N ALA A 54 -5.18 1.16 2.68
CA ALA A 54 -6.63 1.07 2.74
C ALA A 54 -7.15 2.20 3.62
N ALA A 55 -8.09 2.99 3.08
CA ALA A 55 -8.78 4.00 3.87
C ALA A 55 -9.49 3.32 5.05
N ASP A 56 -9.80 4.10 6.09
CA ASP A 56 -10.65 3.60 7.15
C ASP A 56 -12.04 3.28 6.59
N PRO A 57 -12.66 2.18 7.06
CA PRO A 57 -13.99 1.81 6.61
C PRO A 57 -14.97 2.90 7.02
N ASP A 58 -15.40 3.70 6.05
CA ASP A 58 -16.51 4.64 6.24
C ASP A 58 -17.81 3.85 6.03
N PRO A 59 -18.66 3.69 7.07
CA PRO A 59 -19.91 2.96 6.94
C PRO A 59 -20.90 3.63 5.97
N ALA A 60 -20.67 4.90 5.58
CA ALA A 60 -21.45 5.59 4.56
C ALA A 60 -20.98 5.31 3.13
N LEU A 61 -19.77 4.74 2.95
CA LEU A 61 -19.24 4.36 1.66
C LEU A 61 -19.45 2.87 1.42
N LEU A 62 -20.01 2.54 0.25
CA LEU A 62 -20.29 1.15 -0.14
C LEU A 62 -19.01 0.30 -0.25
N ASP A 63 -17.87 0.94 -0.54
CA ASP A 63 -16.58 0.27 -0.73
C ASP A 63 -15.44 1.09 -0.10
N ALA A 64 -14.73 0.47 0.85
CA ALA A 64 -13.48 1.02 1.39
C ALA A 64 -12.35 0.77 0.39
N GLY A 65 -12.08 1.76 -0.48
CA GLY A 65 -11.02 1.67 -1.49
C GLY A 65 -9.61 1.67 -0.89
N THR A 66 -8.70 0.92 -1.53
CA THR A 66 -7.25 1.07 -1.32
C THR A 66 -6.69 2.16 -2.20
N GLN A 67 -5.90 3.05 -1.62
CA GLN A 67 -5.20 4.12 -2.32
C GLN A 67 -3.69 3.82 -2.39
N ILE A 68 -3.06 4.25 -3.48
CA ILE A 68 -1.59 4.34 -3.54
C ILE A 68 -1.21 5.69 -2.93
N SER A 69 -0.41 5.66 -1.86
CA SER A 69 -0.10 6.85 -1.07
C SER A 69 1.36 7.29 -1.16
N LEU A 70 2.28 6.39 -1.48
CA LEU A 70 3.70 6.70 -1.70
C LEU A 70 4.18 5.88 -2.88
N HIS A 71 4.88 6.50 -3.84
CA HIS A 71 5.34 5.82 -5.06
C HIS A 71 6.75 6.23 -5.43
N GLN A 72 7.70 5.32 -5.21
CA GLN A 72 9.05 5.44 -5.72
C GLN A 72 9.12 4.89 -7.14
N THR A 73 9.27 5.80 -8.10
CA THR A 73 9.33 5.50 -9.54
C THR A 73 10.58 4.74 -9.97
N ARG A 74 11.64 4.73 -9.16
CA ARG A 74 12.86 3.95 -9.40
C ARG A 74 13.59 3.61 -8.10
N LEU A 75 13.59 2.34 -7.76
CA LEU A 75 14.41 1.72 -6.72
C LEU A 75 15.87 1.80 -7.13
N ARG A 76 16.71 2.27 -6.20
CA ARG A 76 18.16 2.28 -6.36
C ARG A 76 18.74 0.89 -6.10
N ASP A 77 18.23 0.21 -5.09
CA ASP A 77 18.64 -1.12 -4.67
C ASP A 77 17.51 -1.83 -3.90
N GLU A 78 17.76 -3.08 -3.50
CA GLU A 78 16.81 -3.89 -2.72
C GLU A 78 16.67 -3.40 -1.26
N SER A 79 17.59 -2.56 -0.75
CA SER A 79 17.46 -1.99 0.58
C SER A 79 16.35 -0.94 0.64
N GLU A 80 16.13 -0.19 -0.45
CA GLU A 80 14.95 0.69 -0.59
C GLU A 80 13.65 -0.13 -0.59
N ALA A 81 13.61 -1.29 -1.25
CA ALA A 81 12.43 -2.15 -1.21
C ALA A 81 12.15 -2.68 0.21
N ALA A 82 13.19 -3.03 0.96
CA ALA A 82 13.07 -3.43 2.36
C ALA A 82 12.59 -2.27 3.26
N ALA A 83 13.00 -1.03 2.98
CA ALA A 83 12.52 0.14 3.70
C ALA A 83 11.01 0.36 3.51
N TYR A 84 10.48 0.12 2.31
CA TYR A 84 9.04 0.15 2.04
C TYR A 84 8.28 -0.92 2.86
N VAL A 85 8.84 -2.13 2.97
CA VAL A 85 8.27 -3.18 3.82
C VAL A 85 8.26 -2.78 5.30
N GLN A 86 9.35 -2.21 5.80
CA GLN A 86 9.42 -1.72 7.19
C GLN A 86 8.42 -0.59 7.44
N LEU A 87 8.28 0.33 6.48
CA LEU A 87 7.31 1.43 6.58
C LEU A 87 5.87 0.90 6.58
N ALA A 88 5.53 -0.06 5.72
CA ALA A 88 4.24 -0.73 5.76
C ALA A 88 3.96 -1.39 7.12
N ALA A 89 4.96 -2.05 7.70
CA ALA A 89 4.83 -2.66 9.03
C ALA A 89 4.58 -1.62 10.11
N GLN A 90 5.35 -0.53 10.15
CA GLN A 90 5.18 0.55 11.13
C GLN A 90 3.79 1.19 11.03
N LEU A 91 3.34 1.49 9.81
CA LEU A 91 2.01 2.03 9.54
C LEU A 91 0.90 1.05 9.93
N GLY A 92 1.07 -0.22 9.61
CA GLY A 92 0.16 -1.29 10.02
C GLY A 92 0.03 -1.40 11.55
N TYR A 93 1.16 -1.35 12.28
CA TYR A 93 1.16 -1.36 13.74
C TYR A 93 0.47 -0.13 14.34
N LEU A 94 0.71 1.05 13.78
CA LEU A 94 0.02 2.28 14.20
C LEU A 94 -1.49 2.15 14.00
N ARG A 95 -1.91 1.58 12.86
CA ARG A 95 -3.32 1.35 12.57
C ARG A 95 -3.97 0.35 13.52
N LEU A 96 -3.28 -0.76 13.84
CA LEU A 96 -3.72 -1.71 14.86
C LEU A 96 -3.80 -1.06 16.26
N SER A 97 -3.00 -0.03 16.51
CA SER A 97 -3.02 0.77 17.75
C SER A 97 -4.11 1.86 17.74
N GLY A 98 -4.95 1.90 16.70
CA GLY A 98 -6.08 2.83 16.56
C GLY A 98 -5.75 4.13 15.82
N TYR A 99 -4.51 4.37 15.41
CA TYR A 99 -4.20 5.53 14.58
C TYR A 99 -4.86 5.42 13.22
N ARG A 100 -5.51 6.49 12.80
CA ARG A 100 -6.11 6.56 11.47
C ARG A 100 -5.09 7.06 10.46
N LEU A 101 -5.04 6.41 9.30
CA LEU A 101 -4.16 6.79 8.21
C LEU A 101 -4.98 7.59 7.19
N ALA A 102 -4.75 8.89 7.12
CA ALA A 102 -5.45 9.79 6.23
C ALA A 102 -4.55 10.15 5.04
N PRO A 103 -4.67 9.46 3.88
CA PRO A 103 -3.97 9.83 2.67
C PRO A 103 -4.45 11.22 2.20
N ASP A 104 -3.49 12.07 1.86
CA ASP A 104 -3.73 13.42 1.38
C ASP A 104 -3.02 13.62 0.04
N ARG A 105 -3.71 14.28 -0.91
CA ARG A 105 -3.16 14.61 -2.22
C ARG A 105 -2.95 16.10 -2.31
N HIS A 106 -1.68 16.51 -2.37
CA HIS A 106 -1.30 17.90 -2.50
C HIS A 106 -0.65 18.13 -3.88
N GLY A 107 -1.49 18.30 -4.91
CA GLY A 107 -1.05 18.43 -6.30
C GLY A 107 -0.54 17.09 -6.85
N LEU A 108 0.69 17.07 -7.37
CA LEU A 108 1.33 15.85 -7.89
C LEU A 108 1.97 14.96 -6.81
N ARG A 109 1.92 15.38 -5.54
CA ARG A 109 2.53 14.65 -4.42
C ARG A 109 1.45 14.08 -3.52
N SER A 110 1.68 12.88 -3.02
CA SER A 110 0.86 12.25 -2.00
C SER A 110 1.54 12.32 -0.63
N ARG A 111 0.74 12.31 0.44
CA ARG A 111 1.23 12.25 1.82
C ARG A 111 0.32 11.35 2.63
N ILE A 112 0.80 10.90 3.79
CA ILE A 112 0.00 10.16 4.77
C ILE A 112 0.00 10.96 6.07
N ASN A 113 -1.18 11.42 6.50
CA ASN A 113 -1.34 12.01 7.82
C ASN A 113 -1.71 10.91 8.83
N LEU A 114 -0.95 10.83 9.93
CA LEU A 114 -1.25 9.99 11.07
C LEU A 114 -2.18 10.75 12.01
N VAL A 115 -3.42 10.30 12.13
CA VAL A 115 -4.41 10.94 13.00
C VAL A 115 -4.49 10.20 14.33
N ASN A 116 -4.27 10.92 15.42
CA ASN A 116 -4.27 10.37 16.76
C ASN A 116 -5.70 9.93 17.15
N PRO A 117 -5.89 8.69 17.64
CA PRO A 117 -7.22 8.19 18.01
C PRO A 117 -7.85 8.94 19.19
N ALA A 118 -7.04 9.42 20.12
CA ALA A 118 -7.52 10.05 21.35
C ALA A 118 -7.98 11.51 21.13
N THR A 119 -7.37 12.22 20.18
CA THR A 119 -7.59 13.67 19.99
C THR A 119 -8.16 14.03 18.62
N GLY A 120 -8.05 13.13 17.63
CA GLY A 120 -8.38 13.43 16.24
C GLY A 120 -7.42 14.39 15.53
N ALA A 121 -6.34 14.82 16.20
CA ALA A 121 -5.33 15.71 15.62
C ALA A 121 -4.32 14.93 14.75
N ILE A 122 -3.66 15.63 13.82
CA ILE A 122 -2.54 15.08 13.06
C ILE A 122 -1.33 14.97 14.00
N ALA A 123 -0.93 13.74 14.31
CA ALA A 123 0.25 13.43 15.11
C ALA A 123 1.55 13.54 14.30
N ALA A 124 1.50 13.16 13.02
CA ALA A 124 2.61 13.34 12.08
C ALA A 124 2.13 13.29 10.62
N THR A 125 2.97 13.77 9.72
CA THR A 125 2.77 13.69 8.26
C THR A 125 3.97 13.02 7.62
N ILE A 126 3.71 11.97 6.85
CA ILE A 126 4.73 11.25 6.06
C ILE A 126 4.65 11.79 4.63
N PRO A 127 5.72 12.44 4.13
CA PRO A 127 5.76 12.95 2.76
C PRO A 127 6.07 11.83 1.73
N ASP A 128 5.74 12.11 0.47
CA ASP A 128 6.31 11.44 -0.72
C ASP A 128 7.84 11.57 -0.79
#